data_AF-A0A432HB63-F1
#
_entry.id   AF-A0A432HB63-F1
#
_cell.length_a   1.000
_cell.length_b   1.000
_cell.length_c   1.000
_cell.angle_alpha   90.00
_cell.angle_beta   90.00
_cell.angle_gamma   90.00
#
_symmetry.space_group_name_H-M   'P 1'
#
loop_
_entity.id
_entity.type
_entity.pdbx_description
1 polymer ?
#
loop_
_entity_poly.entity_id
_entity_poly.type
_entity_poly.pdbx_seq_one_letter_code
_entity_poly.pdbx_strand_id
1 'polypeptide(L)'
;MYLRQIREGFDIVASARGQSLDLQGSELGVTAAKDAVERMQAAHHNPGASTPEQELDAAIRHHRGDSGVDEKVVETNRSAELFSEEDGQGWRDLTRIARTDGQVRYLEAMAQNEIVVSLGPAGTGKTYLAVRAAVEALKAGEVRKLILCRPAVEAGEKLGFLPGDFQQKVNPYLRPLYDSLHEMLDYDQVRRYSDREIIEIVPLAYMRGRTLNHAFIILDEAQNTTPAQMKMFLTRMGAKSRIVVTGDPTQLDLQKGQPSGLLHARRVLGSVKGISWIDLTAADIVRNRLVTFVGIDDSGYEAVS
;
A
#
# COMPACT_ATOMS: atom_id res chain seq x y z
N MET A 1 -1.40 24.59 28.21
CA MET A 1 -0.82 23.94 27.02
C MET A 1 -1.56 22.64 26.67
N TYR A 2 -1.86 21.78 27.64
CA TYR A 2 -2.45 20.43 27.41
C TYR A 2 -3.96 20.37 27.07
N LEU A 3 -4.71 21.46 27.23
CA LEU A 3 -6.16 21.46 26.99
C LEU A 3 -6.55 21.01 25.58
N ARG A 4 -5.76 21.38 24.57
CA ARG A 4 -6.00 20.96 23.19
C ARG A 4 -5.82 19.45 23.02
N GLN A 5 -4.72 18.91 23.58
CA GLN A 5 -4.41 17.47 23.53
C GLN A 5 -5.44 16.63 24.28
N ILE A 6 -5.94 17.12 25.42
CA ILE A 6 -7.01 16.44 26.17
C ILE A 6 -8.32 16.41 25.34
N ARG A 7 -8.69 17.53 24.71
CA ARG A 7 -9.91 17.59 23.86
C ARG A 7 -9.83 16.61 22.70
N GLU A 8 -8.75 16.68 21.93
CA GLU A 8 -8.55 15.85 20.74
C GLU A 8 -8.33 14.38 21.12
N GLY A 9 -7.58 14.12 22.19
CA GLY A 9 -7.14 12.78 22.60
C GLY A 9 -8.27 11.89 23.09
N PHE A 10 -9.20 12.46 23.85
CA PHE A 10 -10.32 11.74 24.47
C PHE A 10 -11.69 12.00 23.80
N ASP A 11 -11.70 12.78 22.72
CA ASP A 11 -12.91 13.21 22.01
C ASP A 11 -13.94 13.88 22.94
N ILE A 12 -13.46 14.85 23.73
CA ILE A 12 -14.26 15.59 24.71
C ILE A 12 -14.11 17.10 24.57
N VAL A 13 -15.05 17.84 25.14
CA VAL A 13 -14.94 19.27 25.38
C VAL A 13 -14.31 19.48 26.75
N ALA A 14 -13.19 20.20 26.82
CA ALA A 14 -12.51 20.52 28.07
C ALA A 14 -12.33 22.03 28.22
N SER A 15 -12.61 22.63 29.37
CA SER A 15 -12.34 24.04 29.63
C SER A 15 -11.70 24.23 31.01
N ALA A 16 -10.73 25.13 31.13
CA ALA A 16 -10.10 25.43 32.41
C ALA A 16 -10.46 26.85 32.87
N ARG A 17 -10.81 26.98 34.15
CA ARG A 17 -10.96 28.27 34.84
C ARG A 17 -10.23 28.21 36.18
N GLY A 18 -9.11 28.92 36.28
CA GLY A 18 -8.27 28.90 37.48
C GLY A 18 -7.74 27.49 37.76
N GLN A 19 -8.08 26.94 38.93
CA GLN A 19 -7.72 25.56 39.34
C GLN A 19 -8.80 24.53 39.00
N SER A 20 -9.89 24.92 38.35
CA SER A 20 -10.97 24.01 37.94
C SER A 20 -10.86 23.64 36.46
N LEU A 21 -11.01 22.34 36.17
CA LEU A 21 -11.08 21.77 34.84
C LEU A 21 -12.47 21.16 34.65
N ASP A 22 -13.23 21.68 33.70
CA ASP A 22 -14.55 21.17 33.32
C ASP A 22 -14.41 20.28 32.08
N LEU A 23 -14.94 19.06 32.15
CA LEU A 23 -14.84 18.03 31.11
C LEU A 23 -16.26 17.55 30.74
N GLN A 24 -16.60 17.61 29.46
CA GLN A 24 -17.91 17.23 28.94
C GLN A 24 -17.75 16.34 27.70
N GLY A 25 -18.46 15.23 27.64
CA GLY A 25 -18.35 14.26 26.56
C GLY A 25 -18.92 12.90 26.96
N SER A 26 -18.47 11.84 26.30
CA SER A 26 -18.83 10.47 26.67
C SER A 26 -18.29 10.12 28.07
N GLU A 27 -19.02 9.29 28.83
CA GLU A 27 -18.60 8.85 30.18
C GLU A 27 -17.21 8.19 30.15
N LEU A 28 -16.93 7.43 29.10
CA LEU A 28 -15.66 6.73 28.87
C LEU A 28 -14.52 7.71 28.56
N GLY A 29 -14.77 8.74 27.74
CA GLY A 29 -13.80 9.79 27.41
C GLY A 29 -13.50 10.72 28.59
N VAL A 30 -14.53 11.14 29.33
CA VAL A 30 -14.39 11.99 30.53
C VAL A 30 -13.62 11.26 31.63
N THR A 31 -13.93 9.99 31.88
CA THR A 31 -13.21 9.17 32.88
C THR A 31 -11.75 9.01 32.51
N ALA A 32 -11.45 8.66 31.25
CA ALA A 32 -10.07 8.49 30.79
C ALA A 32 -9.26 9.81 30.82
N ALA A 33 -9.89 10.93 30.46
CA ALA A 33 -9.26 12.25 30.53
C ALA A 33 -8.96 12.67 31.98
N LYS A 34 -9.85 12.33 32.93
CA LYS A 34 -9.64 12.58 34.36
C LYS A 34 -8.42 11.80 34.87
N ASP A 35 -8.37 10.50 34.60
CA ASP A 35 -7.25 9.64 34.99
C ASP A 35 -5.92 10.13 34.40
N ALA A 36 -5.94 10.61 33.15
CA ALA A 36 -4.77 11.19 32.50
C ALA A 36 -4.26 12.42 33.25
N VAL A 37 -5.15 13.36 33.57
CA VAL A 37 -4.79 14.60 34.29
C VAL A 37 -4.24 14.29 35.69
N GLU A 38 -4.77 13.29 36.39
CA GLU A 38 -4.24 12.86 37.68
C GLU A 38 -2.81 12.30 37.58
N ARG A 39 -2.51 11.49 36.55
CA ARG A 39 -1.16 10.99 36.28
C ARG A 39 -0.18 12.10 35.90
N MET A 40 -0.63 13.06 35.09
CA MET A 40 0.15 14.25 34.76
C MET A 40 0.53 15.06 36.01
N GLN A 41 -0.42 15.24 36.93
CA GLN A 41 -0.16 15.93 38.19
C GLN A 41 0.82 15.15 39.05
N ALA A 42 0.71 13.82 39.14
CA ALA A 42 1.65 12.99 39.88
C ALA A 42 3.07 13.08 39.30
N ALA A 43 3.22 13.00 37.97
CA ALA A 43 4.50 13.15 37.28
C ALA A 43 5.13 14.53 37.47
N HIS A 44 4.31 15.59 37.53
CA HIS A 44 4.80 16.95 37.80
C HIS A 44 5.41 17.08 39.21
N HIS A 45 4.87 16.36 40.20
CA HIS A 45 5.38 16.37 41.58
C HIS A 45 6.57 15.41 41.79
N ASN A 46 6.77 14.43 40.91
CA ASN A 46 7.86 13.44 41.01
C ASN A 46 8.54 13.19 39.64
N PRO A 47 9.40 14.11 39.16
CA PRO A 47 9.94 14.11 37.79
C PRO A 47 10.99 13.01 37.49
N GLY A 48 11.17 12.02 38.37
CA GLY A 48 12.18 10.98 38.20
C GLY A 48 11.78 9.80 37.30
N ALA A 49 10.48 9.60 37.02
CA ALA A 49 9.97 8.42 36.33
C ALA A 49 9.38 8.70 34.94
N SER A 50 8.66 9.82 34.78
CA SER A 50 8.02 10.25 33.53
C SER A 50 7.68 11.74 33.59
N THR A 51 7.55 12.39 32.43
CA THR A 51 7.06 13.78 32.36
C THR A 51 5.53 13.82 32.23
N PRO A 52 4.86 14.92 32.62
CA PRO A 52 3.42 15.08 32.40
C PRO A 52 2.99 14.86 30.94
N GLU A 53 3.81 15.25 29.97
CA GLU A 53 3.56 14.98 28.55
C GLU A 53 3.50 13.48 28.26
N GLN A 54 4.46 12.71 28.77
CA GLN A 54 4.55 11.26 28.55
C GLN A 54 3.35 10.52 29.14
N GLU A 55 2.87 10.95 30.32
CA GLU A 55 1.67 10.40 30.95
C GLU A 55 0.40 10.71 30.14
N LEU A 56 0.28 11.94 29.63
CA LEU A 56 -0.86 12.33 28.80
C LEU A 56 -0.91 11.53 27.50
N ASP A 57 0.23 11.40 26.82
CA ASP A 57 0.34 10.66 25.56
C ASP A 57 0.09 9.16 25.78
N ALA A 58 0.57 8.58 26.87
CA ALA A 58 0.29 7.20 27.25
C ALA A 58 -1.21 6.97 27.52
N ALA A 59 -1.86 7.88 28.24
CA ALA A 59 -3.29 7.78 28.52
C ALA A 59 -4.16 7.92 27.25
N ILE A 60 -3.80 8.84 26.34
CA ILE A 60 -4.48 9.00 25.04
C ILE A 60 -4.34 7.73 24.19
N ARG A 61 -3.14 7.15 24.11
CA ARG A 61 -2.91 5.88 23.39
C ARG A 61 -3.76 4.75 23.95
N HIS A 62 -3.79 4.62 25.27
CA HIS A 62 -4.59 3.59 25.93
C HIS A 62 -6.09 3.77 25.68
N HIS A 63 -6.59 5.00 25.78
CA HIS A 63 -8.00 5.31 25.51
C HIS A 63 -8.41 5.03 24.06
N ARG A 64 -7.52 5.30 23.10
CA ARG A 64 -7.76 5.03 21.67
C ARG A 64 -7.59 3.55 21.29
N GLY A 65 -7.34 2.68 22.25
CA GLY A 65 -7.18 1.23 22.02
C GLY A 65 -5.85 0.87 21.34
N ASP A 66 -4.87 1.77 21.34
CA ASP A 66 -3.59 1.58 20.65
C ASP A 66 -2.60 0.87 21.58
N SER A 67 -2.82 -0.44 21.75
CA SER A 67 -1.93 -1.30 22.53
C SER A 67 -0.74 -1.72 21.66
N GLY A 68 0.24 -0.82 21.59
CA GLY A 68 1.64 -1.09 21.31
C GLY A 68 2.05 -1.31 19.86
N VAL A 69 2.59 -0.26 19.22
CA VAL A 69 3.77 -0.35 18.32
C VAL A 69 4.51 1.01 18.33
N ASP A 70 5.84 0.92 18.36
CA ASP A 70 6.90 1.94 18.37
C ASP A 70 6.62 3.38 17.87
N GLU A 71 7.19 4.32 18.62
CA GLU A 71 7.34 5.75 18.32
C GLU A 71 8.13 5.99 17.03
N LYS A 72 7.42 6.15 15.90
CA LYS A 72 7.93 6.89 14.73
C LYS A 72 6.87 7.47 13.77
N VAL A 73 5.59 7.43 14.14
CA VAL A 73 4.48 7.66 13.18
C VAL A 73 3.89 9.09 13.21
N VAL A 74 4.39 10.00 14.07
CA VAL A 74 3.74 11.31 14.30
C VAL A 74 3.84 12.30 13.12
N GLU A 75 4.64 12.03 12.07
CA GLU A 75 4.63 12.88 10.85
C GLU A 75 3.53 12.54 9.84
N THR A 76 2.71 11.51 10.07
CA THR A 76 1.77 10.98 9.06
C THR A 76 0.43 11.75 8.94
N ASN A 77 0.17 12.76 9.77
CA ASN A 77 -1.08 13.53 9.66
C ASN A 77 -1.09 14.63 8.59
N ARG A 78 0.02 14.82 7.85
CA ARG A 78 0.09 15.74 6.71
C ARG A 78 -0.24 15.10 5.35
N SER A 79 -0.51 13.80 5.29
CA SER A 79 -0.83 13.13 4.02
C SER A 79 -2.16 13.59 3.43
N ALA A 80 -3.13 13.92 4.30
CA ALA A 80 -4.47 14.36 3.89
C ALA A 80 -4.51 15.83 3.41
N GLU A 81 -3.58 16.68 3.88
CA GLU A 81 -3.51 18.10 3.46
C GLU A 81 -2.83 18.29 2.08
N LEU A 82 -2.33 17.22 1.45
CA LEU A 82 -1.58 17.29 0.19
C LEU A 82 -2.44 17.07 -1.05
N PHE A 83 -3.72 16.75 -0.88
CA PHE A 83 -4.69 16.66 -1.96
C PHE A 83 -5.77 17.70 -1.70
N SER A 84 -5.98 18.62 -2.64
CA SER A 84 -7.15 19.50 -2.62
C SER A 84 -8.41 18.65 -2.60
N GLU A 85 -9.36 18.98 -1.71
CA GLU A 85 -10.65 18.28 -1.55
C GLU A 85 -11.46 18.15 -2.87
N GLU A 86 -11.08 18.89 -3.93
CA GLU A 86 -11.76 18.91 -5.22
C GLU A 86 -11.41 17.74 -6.18
N ASP A 87 -10.36 16.95 -5.92
CA ASP A 87 -9.92 15.88 -6.85
C ASP A 87 -10.40 14.46 -6.49
N GLY A 88 -11.20 14.32 -5.42
CA GLY A 88 -11.63 13.03 -4.88
C GLY A 88 -12.82 12.41 -5.63
N GLN A 89 -12.64 12.03 -6.89
CA GLN A 89 -13.59 11.12 -7.53
C GLN A 89 -13.36 9.73 -6.90
N GLY A 90 -14.19 9.37 -5.92
CA GLY A 90 -13.98 8.17 -5.11
C GLY A 90 -13.60 6.96 -5.97
N TRP A 91 -12.49 6.31 -5.62
CA TRP A 91 -11.85 5.24 -6.41
C TRP A 91 -12.75 4.04 -6.75
N ARG A 92 -13.97 3.99 -6.19
CA ARG A 92 -15.02 3.01 -6.51
C ARG A 92 -15.66 3.21 -7.90
N ASP A 93 -15.52 4.38 -8.54
CA ASP A 93 -16.01 4.64 -9.91
C ASP A 93 -14.88 4.57 -10.97
N LEU A 94 -13.78 3.87 -10.66
CA LEU A 94 -12.67 3.69 -11.60
C LEU A 94 -13.02 2.84 -12.82
N THR A 95 -14.15 2.12 -12.83
CA THR A 95 -14.53 1.27 -13.96
C THR A 95 -14.64 2.04 -15.28
N ARG A 96 -14.85 3.36 -15.25
CA ARG A 96 -14.87 4.23 -16.44
C ARG A 96 -13.56 4.28 -17.22
N ILE A 97 -12.42 3.99 -16.58
CA ILE A 97 -11.13 3.94 -17.26
C ILE A 97 -10.81 2.57 -17.86
N ALA A 98 -11.58 1.54 -17.50
CA ALA A 98 -11.47 0.23 -18.12
C ALA A 98 -11.95 0.28 -19.57
N ARG A 99 -11.29 -0.50 -20.41
CA ARG A 99 -11.60 -0.59 -21.85
C ARG A 99 -12.16 -1.94 -22.25
N THR A 100 -12.15 -2.91 -21.33
CA THR A 100 -12.67 -4.27 -21.53
C THR A 100 -13.42 -4.73 -20.27
N ASP A 101 -14.32 -5.70 -20.44
CA ASP A 101 -15.08 -6.25 -19.32
C ASP A 101 -14.19 -6.94 -18.28
N GLY A 102 -13.05 -7.53 -18.69
CA GLY A 102 -12.09 -8.10 -17.76
C GLY A 102 -11.43 -7.04 -16.88
N GLN A 103 -11.09 -5.88 -17.46
CA GLN A 103 -10.57 -4.74 -16.72
C GLN A 103 -11.62 -4.14 -15.77
N VAL A 104 -12.89 -4.09 -16.17
CA VAL A 104 -14.00 -3.69 -15.29
C VAL A 104 -14.07 -4.62 -14.07
N ARG A 105 -14.16 -5.94 -14.30
CA ARG A 105 -14.18 -6.94 -13.21
C ARG A 105 -12.97 -6.83 -12.30
N TYR A 106 -11.81 -6.52 -12.85
CA TYR A 106 -10.59 -6.34 -12.07
C TYR A 106 -10.66 -5.13 -11.13
N LEU A 107 -11.11 -3.98 -11.62
CA LEU A 107 -11.29 -2.77 -10.81
C LEU A 107 -12.37 -2.95 -9.74
N GLU A 108 -13.49 -3.59 -10.09
CA GLU A 108 -14.55 -3.92 -9.14
C GLU A 108 -14.06 -4.86 -8.03
N ALA A 109 -13.26 -5.88 -8.40
CA ALA A 109 -12.66 -6.78 -7.43
C ALA A 109 -11.74 -6.03 -6.46
N MET A 110 -10.93 -5.08 -6.95
CA MET A 110 -10.08 -4.24 -6.09
C MET A 110 -10.92 -3.38 -5.14
N ALA A 111 -12.04 -2.82 -5.61
CA ALA A 111 -12.98 -2.06 -4.77
C ALA A 111 -13.54 -2.90 -3.61
N GLN A 112 -13.94 -4.13 -3.91
CA GLN A 112 -14.73 -4.97 -3.01
C GLN A 112 -13.89 -5.87 -2.09
N ASN A 113 -12.62 -6.12 -2.43
CA ASN A 113 -11.79 -7.09 -1.72
C ASN A 113 -10.53 -6.45 -1.16
N GLU A 114 -10.04 -7.04 -0.07
CA GLU A 114 -8.79 -6.65 0.58
C GLU A 114 -7.57 -7.21 -0.14
N ILE A 115 -7.68 -8.42 -0.71
CA ILE A 115 -6.63 -9.03 -1.51
C ILE A 115 -7.17 -9.37 -2.89
N VAL A 116 -6.52 -8.88 -3.92
CA VAL A 116 -6.82 -9.22 -5.32
C VAL A 116 -5.57 -9.75 -5.99
N VAL A 117 -5.71 -10.85 -6.72
CA VAL A 117 -4.64 -11.42 -7.54
C VAL A 117 -5.09 -11.43 -8.99
N SER A 118 -4.38 -10.71 -9.84
CA SER A 118 -4.63 -10.66 -11.28
C SER A 118 -3.56 -11.43 -12.04
N LEU A 119 -4.00 -12.37 -12.88
CA LEU A 119 -3.15 -13.12 -13.80
C LEU A 119 -3.50 -12.71 -15.23
N GLY A 120 -2.49 -12.56 -16.09
CA GLY A 120 -2.75 -12.37 -17.51
C GLY A 120 -1.55 -11.87 -18.29
N PRO A 121 -1.63 -11.88 -19.63
CA PRO A 121 -0.52 -11.52 -20.49
C PRO A 121 -0.10 -10.05 -20.35
N ALA A 122 1.11 -9.74 -20.84
CA ALA A 122 1.58 -8.35 -20.95
C ALA A 122 0.64 -7.51 -21.84
N GLY A 123 0.40 -6.26 -21.43
CA GLY A 123 -0.49 -5.33 -22.15
C GLY A 123 -1.97 -5.40 -21.78
N THR A 124 -2.37 -6.29 -20.86
CA THR A 124 -3.75 -6.36 -20.34
C THR A 124 -4.13 -5.25 -19.35
N GLY A 125 -3.14 -4.44 -18.93
CA GLY A 125 -3.34 -3.34 -17.98
C GLY A 125 -3.30 -3.73 -16.50
N LYS A 126 -2.97 -5.00 -16.16
CA LYS A 126 -2.95 -5.49 -14.76
C LYS A 126 -2.18 -4.60 -13.76
N THR A 127 -0.96 -4.22 -14.10
CA THR A 127 -0.11 -3.39 -13.23
C THR A 127 -0.56 -1.94 -13.25
N TYR A 128 -0.83 -1.40 -14.45
CA TYR A 128 -1.29 -0.01 -14.63
C TYR A 128 -2.57 0.30 -13.84
N LEU A 129 -3.61 -0.54 -14.00
CA LEU A 129 -4.89 -0.37 -13.31
C LEU A 129 -4.75 -0.53 -11.79
N ALA A 130 -3.85 -1.41 -11.33
CA ALA A 130 -3.55 -1.53 -9.90
C ALA A 130 -2.93 -0.23 -9.36
N VAL A 131 -1.91 0.29 -10.03
CA VAL A 131 -1.25 1.55 -9.64
C VAL A 131 -2.25 2.70 -9.65
N ARG A 132 -3.15 2.76 -10.65
CA ARG A 132 -4.22 3.76 -10.69
C ARG A 132 -5.14 3.66 -9.50
N ALA A 133 -5.65 2.47 -9.21
CA ALA A 133 -6.49 2.23 -8.05
C ALA A 133 -5.80 2.64 -6.73
N ALA A 134 -4.52 2.33 -6.62
CA ALA A 134 -3.72 2.70 -5.46
C ALA A 134 -3.60 4.23 -5.29
N VAL A 135 -3.27 4.95 -6.37
CA VAL A 135 -3.19 6.42 -6.36
C VAL A 135 -4.53 7.06 -5.99
N GLU A 136 -5.64 6.59 -6.55
CA GLU A 136 -6.96 7.13 -6.20
C GLU A 136 -7.36 6.81 -4.76
N ALA A 137 -7.03 5.63 -4.25
CA ALA A 137 -7.26 5.28 -2.84
C ALA A 137 -6.43 6.18 -1.89
N LEU A 138 -5.21 6.56 -2.28
CA LEU A 138 -4.38 7.51 -1.54
C LEU A 138 -4.99 8.92 -1.57
N LYS A 139 -5.41 9.39 -2.75
CA LYS A 139 -6.07 10.70 -2.92
C LYS A 139 -7.35 10.81 -2.10
N ALA A 140 -8.14 9.75 -2.06
CA ALA A 140 -9.38 9.66 -1.28
C ALA A 140 -9.14 9.50 0.23
N GLY A 141 -7.89 9.40 0.69
CA GLY A 141 -7.54 9.23 2.11
C GLY A 141 -7.91 7.86 2.69
N GLU A 142 -8.29 6.88 1.87
CA GLU A 142 -8.63 5.54 2.35
C GLU A 142 -7.41 4.76 2.83
N VAL A 143 -6.27 5.03 2.20
CA VAL A 143 -4.94 4.55 2.59
C VAL A 143 -4.03 5.76 2.78
N ARG A 144 -3.01 5.60 3.63
CA ARG A 144 -2.03 6.65 3.95
C ARG A 144 -0.71 6.45 3.23
N LYS A 145 -0.48 5.27 2.66
CA LYS A 145 0.79 4.86 2.07
C LYS A 145 0.58 3.93 0.89
N LEU A 146 1.40 4.09 -0.15
CA LEU A 146 1.50 3.19 -1.30
C LEU A 146 2.84 2.47 -1.26
N ILE A 147 2.81 1.16 -1.46
CA ILE A 147 4.02 0.35 -1.50
C ILE A 147 3.98 -0.49 -2.78
N LEU A 148 4.83 -0.14 -3.74
CA LEU A 148 4.99 -0.88 -4.99
C LEU A 148 6.25 -1.73 -4.88
N CYS A 149 6.10 -3.04 -5.02
CA CYS A 149 7.22 -3.95 -4.94
C CYS A 149 7.27 -4.92 -6.11
N ARG A 150 8.50 -5.32 -6.45
CA ARG A 150 8.79 -6.29 -7.50
C ARG A 150 9.84 -7.27 -6.99
N PRO A 151 9.74 -8.58 -7.25
CA PRO A 151 10.81 -9.50 -6.95
C PRO A 151 12.03 -9.15 -7.80
N ALA A 152 13.21 -9.18 -7.19
CA ALA A 152 14.45 -9.13 -7.95
C ALA A 152 14.59 -10.47 -8.68
N VAL A 153 14.68 -10.40 -10.00
CA VAL A 153 14.87 -11.56 -10.87
C VAL A 153 16.23 -11.39 -11.52
N GLU A 154 17.08 -12.41 -11.39
CA GLU A 154 18.36 -12.43 -12.10
C GLU A 154 18.10 -12.79 -13.57
N ALA A 155 17.63 -11.83 -14.35
CA ALA A 155 17.47 -11.97 -15.79
C ALA A 155 18.87 -11.92 -16.45
N GLY A 156 19.58 -13.05 -16.40
CA GLY A 156 20.83 -13.28 -17.12
C GLY A 156 22.10 -12.71 -16.47
N GLU A 157 22.05 -11.53 -15.86
CA GLU A 157 23.16 -10.97 -15.08
C GLU A 157 22.86 -11.04 -13.58
N LYS A 158 23.79 -11.56 -12.76
CA LYS A 158 23.60 -11.50 -11.30
C LYS A 158 23.56 -10.02 -10.91
N LEU A 159 22.59 -9.64 -10.08
CA LEU A 159 22.44 -8.26 -9.58
C LEU A 159 23.75 -7.69 -9.00
N GLY A 160 24.67 -8.55 -8.56
CA GLY A 160 26.02 -8.18 -8.13
C GLY A 160 26.94 -7.56 -9.20
N PHE A 161 26.71 -7.80 -10.50
CA PHE A 161 27.61 -7.40 -11.59
C PHE A 161 27.29 -6.04 -12.23
N LEU A 162 26.10 -5.48 -12.02
CA LEU A 162 25.81 -4.12 -12.48
C LEU A 162 26.72 -3.12 -11.75
N PRO A 163 27.36 -2.15 -12.43
CA PRO A 163 28.17 -1.13 -11.75
C PRO A 163 27.28 -0.18 -10.94
N GLY A 164 27.83 0.41 -9.87
CA GLY A 164 27.12 1.39 -9.03
C GLY A 164 26.73 0.88 -7.63
N ASP A 165 26.07 1.75 -6.87
CA ASP A 165 25.52 1.39 -5.55
C ASP A 165 24.31 0.44 -5.70
N PHE A 166 23.90 -0.20 -4.60
CA PHE A 166 22.80 -1.17 -4.64
C PHE A 166 21.50 -0.59 -5.21
N GLN A 167 21.22 0.70 -4.97
CA GLN A 167 20.02 1.36 -5.50
C GLN A 167 20.11 1.53 -7.02
N GLN A 168 21.25 1.95 -7.54
CA GLN A 168 21.49 2.07 -8.99
C GLN A 168 21.34 0.74 -9.73
N LYS A 169 21.70 -0.39 -9.10
CA LYS A 169 21.54 -1.73 -9.70
C LYS A 169 20.10 -2.21 -9.74
N VAL A 170 19.28 -1.78 -8.77
CA VAL A 170 17.88 -2.19 -8.63
C VAL A 170 16.93 -1.29 -9.43
N ASN A 171 17.30 -0.02 -9.64
CA ASN A 171 16.47 0.98 -10.29
C ASN A 171 15.91 0.56 -11.66
N PRO A 172 16.67 -0.10 -12.57
CA PRO A 172 16.14 -0.53 -13.86
C PRO A 172 14.91 -1.44 -13.74
N TYR A 173 14.87 -2.33 -12.75
CA TYR A 173 13.77 -3.27 -12.53
C TYR A 173 12.51 -2.59 -11.99
N LEU A 174 12.70 -1.50 -11.23
CA LEU A 174 11.61 -0.72 -10.63
C LEU A 174 11.10 0.38 -11.57
N ARG A 175 11.83 0.68 -12.64
CA ARG A 175 11.50 1.76 -13.58
C ARG A 175 10.08 1.71 -14.14
N PRO A 176 9.52 0.56 -14.56
CA PRO A 176 8.13 0.51 -15.04
C PRO A 176 7.08 0.95 -14.00
N LEU A 177 7.36 0.78 -12.71
CA LEU A 177 6.49 1.25 -11.63
C LEU A 177 6.57 2.78 -11.47
N TYR A 178 7.76 3.37 -11.61
CA TYR A 178 7.92 4.82 -11.67
C TYR A 178 7.19 5.41 -12.88
N ASP A 179 7.35 4.81 -14.05
CA ASP A 179 6.71 5.30 -15.28
C ASP A 179 5.17 5.25 -15.14
N SER A 180 4.63 4.17 -14.55
CA SER A 180 3.18 4.05 -14.27
C SER A 180 2.66 5.13 -13.32
N LEU A 181 3.44 5.52 -12.31
CA LEU A 181 3.07 6.62 -11.40
C LEU A 181 3.10 7.98 -12.10
N HIS A 182 4.09 8.20 -12.97
CA HIS A 182 4.25 9.47 -13.69
C HIS A 182 3.13 9.74 -14.72
N GLU A 183 2.36 8.72 -15.11
CA GLU A 183 1.14 8.92 -15.90
C GLU A 183 -0.02 9.51 -15.08
N MET A 184 0.08 9.51 -13.75
CA MET A 184 -1.02 9.85 -12.82
C MET A 184 -0.68 10.99 -11.86
N LEU A 185 0.61 11.17 -11.58
CA LEU A 185 1.18 12.17 -10.70
C LEU A 185 2.34 12.84 -11.43
N ASP A 186 2.47 14.15 -11.29
CA ASP A 186 3.61 14.85 -11.87
C ASP A 186 4.93 14.44 -11.16
N TYR A 187 6.06 14.82 -11.77
CA TYR A 187 7.38 14.45 -11.26
C TYR A 187 7.63 14.97 -9.83
N ASP A 188 7.21 16.19 -9.55
CA ASP A 188 7.44 16.84 -8.26
C ASP A 188 6.58 16.23 -7.15
N GLN A 189 5.36 15.79 -7.47
CA GLN A 189 4.46 15.04 -6.60
C GLN A 189 5.04 13.68 -6.25
N VAL A 190 5.45 12.89 -7.25
CA VAL A 190 6.05 11.57 -7.02
C VAL A 190 7.29 11.72 -6.13
N ARG A 191 8.18 12.65 -6.46
CA ARG A 191 9.38 12.92 -5.66
C ARG A 191 9.04 13.29 -4.22
N ARG A 192 8.13 14.26 -4.01
CA ARG A 192 7.71 14.71 -2.68
C ARG A 192 7.08 13.59 -1.87
N TYR A 193 6.27 12.74 -2.48
CA TYR A 193 5.64 11.60 -1.80
C TYR A 193 6.65 10.50 -1.49
N SER A 194 7.63 10.26 -2.36
CA SER A 194 8.71 9.32 -2.07
C SER A 194 9.65 9.82 -0.96
N ASP A 195 10.04 11.09 -0.97
CA ASP A 195 10.88 11.69 0.08
C ASP A 195 10.21 11.65 1.47
N ARG A 196 8.87 11.67 1.51
CA ARG A 196 8.06 11.54 2.73
C ARG A 196 7.64 10.10 3.04
N GLU A 197 8.15 9.12 2.29
CA GLU A 197 7.78 7.71 2.40
C GLU A 197 6.27 7.42 2.26
N ILE A 198 5.51 8.32 1.63
CA ILE A 198 4.09 8.11 1.28
C ILE A 198 4.00 7.12 0.11
N ILE A 199 4.93 7.19 -0.84
CA ILE A 199 5.07 6.23 -1.93
C ILE A 199 6.44 5.57 -1.83
N GLU A 200 6.45 4.26 -1.57
CA GLU A 200 7.66 3.44 -1.56
C GLU A 200 7.68 2.53 -2.79
N ILE A 201 8.75 2.60 -3.59
CA ILE A 201 9.00 1.67 -4.69
C ILE A 201 10.25 0.88 -4.35
N VAL A 202 10.09 -0.39 -3.99
CA VAL A 202 11.16 -1.17 -3.34
C VAL A 202 11.20 -2.63 -3.79
N PRO A 203 12.36 -3.30 -3.71
CA PRO A 203 12.43 -4.74 -3.92
C PRO A 203 11.60 -5.52 -2.91
N LEU A 204 11.07 -6.68 -3.33
CA LEU A 204 10.31 -7.58 -2.45
C LEU A 204 11.05 -7.93 -1.14
N ALA A 205 12.39 -8.01 -1.16
CA ALA A 205 13.19 -8.33 0.02
C ALA A 205 12.99 -7.34 1.18
N TYR A 206 12.64 -6.08 0.89
CA TYR A 206 12.42 -5.02 1.87
C TYR A 206 11.10 -5.19 2.62
N MET A 207 10.25 -6.13 2.22
CA MET A 207 9.00 -6.44 2.91
C MET A 207 9.22 -7.28 4.18
N ARG A 208 10.39 -7.91 4.34
CA ARG A 208 10.67 -8.79 5.48
C ARG A 208 10.55 -8.03 6.80
N GLY A 209 9.88 -8.63 7.77
CA GLY A 209 9.72 -8.06 9.12
C GLY A 209 8.77 -6.86 9.22
N ARG A 210 8.11 -6.44 8.13
CA ARG A 210 7.15 -5.32 8.17
C ARG A 210 5.73 -5.77 8.49
N THR A 211 4.98 -4.90 9.15
CA THR A 211 3.51 -4.94 9.21
C THR A 211 3.02 -3.65 8.56
N LEU A 212 2.22 -3.78 7.51
CA LEU A 212 1.84 -2.66 6.65
C LEU A 212 0.39 -2.29 6.92
N ASN A 213 0.17 -1.31 7.80
CA ASN A 213 -1.15 -0.78 8.14
C ASN A 213 -1.49 0.44 7.27
N HIS A 214 -2.78 0.64 6.98
CA HIS A 214 -3.27 1.77 6.19
C HIS A 214 -2.55 1.93 4.85
N ALA A 215 -2.22 0.82 4.19
CA ALA A 215 -1.39 0.83 2.99
C ALA A 215 -2.09 0.13 1.82
N PHE A 216 -1.89 0.66 0.61
CA PHE A 216 -2.19 -0.07 -0.62
C PHE A 216 -0.88 -0.63 -1.17
N ILE A 217 -0.79 -1.95 -1.25
CA ILE A 217 0.46 -2.66 -1.49
C ILE A 217 0.31 -3.43 -2.80
N ILE A 218 1.23 -3.22 -3.74
CA ILE A 218 1.24 -3.89 -5.03
C ILE A 218 2.48 -4.77 -5.13
N LEU A 219 2.30 -6.05 -5.44
CA LEU A 219 3.37 -6.94 -5.88
C LEU A 219 3.24 -7.17 -7.38
N ASP A 220 4.16 -6.59 -8.14
CA ASP A 220 4.27 -6.74 -9.59
C ASP A 220 5.20 -7.91 -9.95
N GLU A 221 5.00 -8.50 -11.13
CA GLU A 221 5.69 -9.72 -11.61
C GLU A 221 5.73 -10.88 -10.61
N ALA A 222 4.60 -11.13 -9.96
CA ALA A 222 4.51 -12.10 -8.89
C ALA A 222 4.80 -13.56 -9.31
N GLN A 223 4.74 -13.87 -10.61
CA GLN A 223 5.13 -15.18 -11.13
C GLN A 223 6.58 -15.53 -10.77
N ASN A 224 7.42 -14.50 -10.60
CA ASN A 224 8.83 -14.59 -10.26
C ASN A 224 9.09 -14.62 -8.74
N THR A 225 8.06 -14.89 -7.94
CA THR A 225 8.22 -15.20 -6.51
C THR A 225 8.29 -16.70 -6.27
N THR A 226 8.94 -17.08 -5.18
CA THR A 226 8.85 -18.42 -4.60
C THR A 226 7.65 -18.54 -3.65
N PRO A 227 7.18 -19.75 -3.30
CA PRO A 227 6.14 -19.94 -2.28
C PRO A 227 6.48 -19.29 -0.94
N ALA A 228 7.75 -19.34 -0.53
CA ALA A 228 8.22 -18.71 0.69
C ALA A 228 8.13 -17.18 0.63
N GLN A 229 8.50 -16.57 -0.50
CA GLN A 229 8.40 -15.13 -0.73
C GLN A 229 6.93 -14.67 -0.82
N MET A 230 6.07 -15.40 -1.53
CA MET A 230 4.64 -15.11 -1.61
C MET A 230 3.99 -15.17 -0.23
N LYS A 231 4.26 -16.22 0.56
CA LYS A 231 3.78 -16.33 1.94
C LYS A 231 4.30 -15.18 2.81
N MET A 232 5.59 -14.87 2.72
CA MET A 232 6.21 -13.75 3.44
C MET A 232 5.49 -12.44 3.10
N PHE A 233 5.24 -12.18 1.82
CA PHE A 233 4.57 -10.96 1.34
C PHE A 233 3.13 -10.84 1.83
N LEU A 234 2.29 -11.85 1.60
CA LEU A 234 0.87 -11.80 1.97
C LEU A 234 0.68 -11.63 3.49
N THR A 235 1.59 -12.20 4.29
CA THR A 235 1.57 -12.07 5.75
C THR A 235 2.16 -10.74 6.27
N ARG A 236 2.43 -9.75 5.41
CA ARG A 236 2.75 -8.37 5.83
C ARG A 236 1.52 -7.48 5.91
N MET A 237 0.38 -7.94 5.40
CA MET A 237 -0.86 -7.18 5.44
C MET A 237 -1.26 -6.85 6.88
N GLY A 238 -1.41 -5.56 7.16
CA GLY A 238 -1.90 -5.03 8.42
C GLY A 238 -3.34 -4.52 8.32
N ALA A 239 -3.80 -3.84 9.36
CA ALA A 239 -5.15 -3.29 9.44
C ALA A 239 -5.38 -2.18 8.40
N LYS A 240 -6.59 -2.14 7.84
CA LYS A 240 -7.03 -1.12 6.86
C LYS A 240 -6.11 -1.02 5.63
N SER A 241 -5.51 -2.14 5.25
CA SER A 241 -4.64 -2.23 4.08
C SER A 241 -5.30 -3.03 2.96
N ARG A 242 -4.77 -2.89 1.75
CA ARG A 242 -5.17 -3.66 0.58
C ARG A 242 -3.93 -4.19 -0.12
N ILE A 243 -4.03 -5.40 -0.66
CA ILE A 243 -2.98 -6.04 -1.44
C ILE A 243 -3.50 -6.31 -2.85
N VAL A 244 -2.72 -5.91 -3.85
CA VAL A 244 -2.90 -6.35 -5.23
C VAL A 244 -1.65 -7.07 -5.70
N VAL A 245 -1.81 -8.30 -6.17
CA VAL A 245 -0.75 -9.11 -6.74
C VAL A 245 -1.00 -9.22 -8.23
N THR A 246 -0.01 -8.92 -9.05
CA THR A 246 -0.12 -9.02 -10.51
C THR A 246 0.98 -9.92 -11.06
N GLY A 247 0.68 -10.70 -12.08
CA GLY A 247 1.70 -11.53 -12.73
C GLY A 247 1.22 -12.18 -14.01
N ASP A 248 2.17 -12.76 -14.73
CA ASP A 248 1.93 -13.52 -15.96
C ASP A 248 2.49 -14.95 -15.80
N PRO A 249 1.63 -15.98 -15.59
CA PRO A 249 2.05 -17.36 -15.48
C PRO A 249 2.92 -17.89 -16.63
N THR A 250 2.86 -17.29 -17.82
CA THR A 250 3.63 -17.74 -18.98
C THR A 250 5.05 -17.16 -19.02
N GLN A 251 5.37 -16.19 -18.16
CA GLN A 251 6.67 -15.48 -18.12
C GLN A 251 7.44 -15.80 -16.84
N LEU A 252 7.72 -17.08 -16.62
CA LEU A 252 8.45 -17.57 -15.44
C LEU A 252 9.96 -17.45 -15.63
N ASP A 253 10.58 -16.52 -14.90
CA ASP A 253 12.03 -16.26 -14.92
C ASP A 253 12.76 -16.89 -13.70
N LEU A 254 12.08 -17.76 -12.96
CA LEU A 254 12.67 -18.46 -11.82
C LEU A 254 13.73 -19.48 -12.26
N GLN A 255 14.65 -19.82 -11.35
CA GLN A 255 15.62 -20.87 -11.60
C GLN A 255 14.91 -22.20 -11.91
N LYS A 256 15.49 -22.97 -12.84
CA LYS A 256 14.90 -24.23 -13.30
C LYS A 256 14.62 -25.17 -12.13
N GLY A 257 13.37 -25.64 -12.04
CA GLY A 257 12.91 -26.55 -10.98
C GLY A 257 12.41 -25.85 -9.71
N GLN A 258 12.53 -24.53 -9.62
CA GLN A 258 11.97 -23.76 -8.51
C GLN A 258 10.46 -23.53 -8.72
N PRO A 259 9.60 -23.88 -7.76
CA PRO A 259 8.17 -23.64 -7.89
C PRO A 259 7.85 -22.15 -7.82
N SER A 260 6.84 -21.72 -8.60
CA SER A 260 6.30 -20.36 -8.53
C SER A 260 5.37 -20.20 -7.32
N GLY A 261 5.58 -19.12 -6.57
CA GLY A 261 4.76 -18.68 -5.46
C GLY A 261 3.37 -18.26 -5.89
N LEU A 262 3.23 -17.62 -7.05
CA LEU A 262 1.93 -17.22 -7.63
C LEU A 262 1.06 -18.44 -7.93
N LEU A 263 1.60 -19.41 -8.67
CA LEU A 263 0.87 -20.63 -9.03
C LEU A 263 0.55 -21.49 -7.80
N HIS A 264 1.51 -21.58 -6.86
CA HIS A 264 1.27 -22.25 -5.59
C HIS A 264 0.16 -21.55 -4.78
N ALA A 265 0.15 -20.22 -4.72
CA ALA A 265 -0.91 -19.47 -4.05
C ALA A 265 -2.27 -19.66 -4.71
N ARG A 266 -2.35 -19.72 -6.06
CA ARG A 266 -3.60 -20.02 -6.78
C ARG A 266 -4.21 -21.34 -6.32
N ARG A 267 -3.37 -22.36 -6.17
CA ARG A 267 -3.79 -23.69 -5.71
C ARG A 267 -4.26 -23.71 -4.25
N VAL A 268 -3.55 -23.01 -3.36
CA VAL A 268 -3.81 -23.08 -1.91
C VAL A 268 -4.88 -22.09 -1.45
N LEU A 269 -4.94 -20.91 -2.06
CA LEU A 269 -5.80 -19.80 -1.63
C LEU A 269 -6.98 -19.55 -2.59
N GLY A 270 -7.14 -20.37 -3.64
CA GLY A 270 -8.18 -20.19 -4.66
C GLY A 270 -9.62 -20.18 -4.13
N SER A 271 -9.88 -20.83 -2.99
CA SER A 271 -11.21 -20.93 -2.37
C SER A 271 -11.36 -20.07 -1.11
N VAL A 272 -10.36 -19.26 -0.76
CA VAL A 272 -10.38 -18.45 0.46
C VAL A 272 -11.25 -17.22 0.24
N LYS A 273 -12.28 -17.03 1.08
CA LYS A 273 -13.14 -15.84 1.05
C LYS A 273 -12.31 -14.58 1.36
N GLY A 274 -12.57 -13.49 0.65
CA GLY A 274 -11.82 -12.23 0.79
C GLY A 274 -10.58 -12.11 -0.11
N ILE A 275 -10.21 -13.19 -0.82
CA ILE A 275 -9.19 -13.16 -1.87
C ILE A 275 -9.88 -13.33 -3.22
N SER A 276 -9.84 -12.29 -4.05
CA SER A 276 -10.37 -12.35 -5.41
C SER A 276 -9.28 -12.67 -6.42
N TRP A 277 -9.60 -13.55 -7.36
CA TRP A 277 -8.69 -13.97 -8.41
C TRP A 277 -9.28 -13.59 -9.77
N ILE A 278 -8.54 -12.80 -10.55
CA ILE A 278 -8.98 -12.25 -11.82
C ILE A 278 -8.04 -12.70 -12.92
N ASP A 279 -8.57 -13.48 -13.85
CA ASP A 279 -7.85 -13.90 -15.06
C ASP A 279 -8.18 -12.93 -16.20
N LEU A 280 -7.20 -12.10 -16.57
CA LEU A 280 -7.20 -11.27 -17.77
C LEU A 280 -6.60 -12.08 -18.92
N THR A 281 -7.16 -11.89 -20.10
CA THR A 281 -6.85 -12.70 -21.28
C THR A 281 -6.31 -11.85 -22.42
N ALA A 282 -5.99 -12.48 -23.57
CA ALA A 282 -5.62 -11.73 -24.76
C ALA A 282 -6.71 -10.74 -25.22
N ALA A 283 -7.99 -11.01 -24.92
CA ALA A 283 -9.09 -10.09 -25.20
C ALA A 283 -9.03 -8.79 -24.37
N ASP A 284 -8.27 -8.78 -23.28
CA ASP A 284 -8.08 -7.61 -22.40
C ASP A 284 -6.86 -6.76 -22.79
N ILE A 285 -6.14 -7.14 -23.85
CA ILE A 285 -4.96 -6.41 -24.33
C ILE A 285 -5.42 -5.15 -25.06
N VAL A 286 -5.03 -3.99 -24.52
CA VAL A 286 -5.31 -2.69 -25.14
C VAL A 286 -3.99 -2.11 -25.64
N ARG A 287 -3.71 -2.30 -26.93
CA ARG A 287 -2.53 -1.72 -27.58
C ARG A 287 -2.93 -0.51 -28.43
N ASN A 288 -1.99 0.44 -28.57
CA ASN A 288 -2.08 1.45 -29.61
C ASN A 288 -2.10 0.74 -30.98
N ARG A 289 -2.98 1.18 -31.89
CA ARG A 289 -3.14 0.60 -33.25
C ARG A 289 -1.80 0.41 -33.97
N LEU A 290 -0.81 1.28 -33.76
CA LEU A 290 0.51 1.18 -34.39
C LEU A 290 1.39 0.05 -33.83
N VAL A 291 1.27 -0.28 -32.54
CA VAL A 291 2.02 -1.38 -31.91
C VAL A 291 1.52 -2.73 -32.42
N THR A 292 0.23 -2.84 -32.76
CA THR A 292 -0.34 -4.02 -33.41
C THR A 292 0.28 -4.29 -34.78
N PHE A 293 0.70 -3.25 -35.52
CA PHE A 293 1.38 -3.43 -36.82
C PHE A 293 2.85 -3.85 -36.71
N VAL A 294 3.51 -3.54 -35.59
CA VAL A 294 4.90 -3.93 -35.33
C VAL A 294 4.98 -5.32 -34.65
N GLY A 295 3.86 -5.81 -34.11
CA GLY A 295 3.76 -7.10 -33.44
C GLY A 295 3.65 -8.28 -34.41
N ILE A 296 4.78 -8.92 -34.67
CA ILE A 296 4.96 -10.30 -35.10
C ILE A 296 3.90 -11.18 -34.43
N ASP A 297 3.06 -11.79 -35.26
CA ASP A 297 2.04 -12.75 -34.87
C ASP A 297 2.73 -14.10 -34.59
N ASP A 298 2.94 -14.43 -33.32
CA ASP A 298 3.45 -15.76 -32.89
C ASP A 298 2.44 -16.91 -33.19
N SER A 299 1.38 -16.65 -33.96
CA SER A 299 0.44 -17.65 -34.44
C SER A 299 0.42 -17.87 -35.97
N GLY A 300 1.43 -17.41 -36.71
CA GLY A 300 1.43 -17.51 -38.17
C GLY A 300 2.80 -17.67 -38.84
N TYR A 301 3.58 -18.70 -38.47
CA TYR A 301 4.65 -19.23 -39.35
C TYR A 301 4.16 -20.47 -40.13
N GLU A 302 3.00 -20.33 -40.77
CA GLU A 302 2.57 -21.11 -41.94
C GLU A 302 1.96 -20.07 -42.89
N ALA A 303 2.35 -19.92 -44.16
CA ALA A 303 3.08 -20.78 -45.07
C ALA A 303 3.58 -19.98 -46.29
N VAL A 304 4.28 -20.69 -47.17
CA VAL A 304 4.10 -20.74 -48.65
C VAL A 304 5.39 -20.52 -49.45
N SER A 305 5.74 -21.59 -50.18
CA SER A 305 6.67 -21.80 -51.32
C SER A 305 8.17 -21.70 -51.08
#